data_AF-A0A914JLL0-F1
#
_entry.id   AF-A0A914JLL0-F1
#
_cell.length_a   1.000
_cell.length_b   1.000
_cell.length_c   1.000
_cell.angle_alpha   90.00
_cell.angle_beta   90.00
_cell.angle_gamma   90.00
#
_symmetry.space_group_name_H-M   'P 1'
#
loop_
_entity.id
_entity.type
_entity.pdbx_description
1 polymer ?
#
loop_
_entity_poly.entity_id
_entity_poly.type
_entity_poly.pdbx_seq_one_letter_code
_entity_poly.pdbx_strand_id
1 'polypeptide(L)'
;MIRNALNEIESKTCLRFQYYSRRPSFNHIYYVKIASSSFCGLSYIGRVSPANPIYLSFLCPDFPGIIIHETLHTLGVIHQHLRTDRDEFIRMEWSNMNPQYYDHFAIADASMFSTYGVPYDYYSIMHYNAYAAAINPSKPTLTPLTQTARFLQVIGQRKKLSDRDVELLNTLYCGSNACVDKNVYCGVWALKKLCNSRNNGGWLKENCKKSCGFCK
;
A
#
# COMPACT_ATOMS: atom_id res chain seq x y z
N MET A 1 -7.26 -13.11 -16.47
CA MET A 1 -7.39 -12.42 -15.17
C MET A 1 -6.11 -11.75 -14.71
N ILE A 2 -5.03 -12.50 -14.43
CA ILE A 2 -3.73 -11.92 -14.00
C ILE A 2 -3.25 -10.86 -15.00
N ARG A 3 -3.23 -11.17 -16.30
CA ARG A 3 -2.88 -10.20 -17.35
C ARG A 3 -3.73 -8.91 -17.28
N ASN A 4 -5.03 -9.00 -17.02
CA ASN A 4 -5.89 -7.81 -16.95
C ASN A 4 -5.56 -6.95 -15.72
N ALA A 5 -5.29 -7.59 -14.58
CA ALA A 5 -4.84 -6.90 -13.37
C ALA A 5 -3.48 -6.21 -13.57
N LEU A 6 -2.54 -6.89 -14.23
CA LEU A 6 -1.23 -6.32 -14.56
C LEU A 6 -1.35 -5.16 -15.55
N ASN A 7 -2.17 -5.30 -16.60
CA ASN A 7 -2.43 -4.24 -17.57
C ASN A 7 -2.96 -2.96 -16.90
N GLU A 8 -3.75 -3.08 -15.82
CA GLU A 8 -4.19 -1.91 -15.08
C GLU A 8 -3.02 -1.13 -14.46
N ILE A 9 -2.04 -1.84 -13.89
CA ILE A 9 -0.81 -1.22 -13.36
C ILE A 9 0.03 -0.63 -14.50
N GLU A 10 0.23 -1.38 -15.58
CA GLU A 10 1.05 -0.96 -16.72
C GLU A 10 0.49 0.26 -17.45
N SER A 11 -0.83 0.37 -17.57
CA SER A 11 -1.49 1.49 -18.26
C SER A 11 -1.41 2.82 -17.50
N LYS A 12 -1.12 2.79 -16.19
CA LYS A 12 -1.10 3.97 -15.32
C LYS A 12 0.30 4.31 -14.79
N THR A 13 1.27 3.42 -15.01
CA THR A 13 2.64 3.55 -14.49
C THR A 13 3.69 3.20 -15.54
N CYS A 14 4.97 3.40 -15.22
CA CYS A 14 6.08 2.93 -16.05
C CYS A 14 6.41 1.43 -15.87
N LEU A 15 5.82 0.76 -14.87
CA LEU A 15 6.10 -0.65 -14.60
C LEU A 15 5.66 -1.53 -15.76
N ARG A 16 6.43 -2.56 -16.08
CA ARG A 16 6.15 -3.52 -17.15
C ARG A 16 6.35 -4.95 -16.64
N PHE A 17 5.41 -5.82 -16.94
CA PHE A 17 5.39 -7.21 -16.52
C PHE A 17 5.56 -8.12 -17.73
N GLN A 18 6.72 -8.77 -17.82
CA GLN A 18 6.99 -9.74 -18.87
C GLN A 18 6.58 -11.15 -18.42
N TYR A 19 5.73 -11.79 -19.21
CA TYR A 19 5.37 -13.19 -19.00
C TYR A 19 6.49 -14.11 -19.49
N TYR A 20 6.84 -15.09 -18.65
CA TYR A 20 7.74 -16.19 -19.02
C TYR A 20 6.99 -17.52 -18.91
N SER A 21 7.04 -18.32 -19.98
CA SER A 21 6.40 -19.65 -20.02
C SER A 21 7.12 -20.69 -19.16
N ARG A 22 8.38 -20.43 -18.80
CA ARG A 22 9.20 -21.24 -17.91
C ARG A 22 9.72 -20.38 -16.78
N ARG A 23 9.96 -21.00 -15.62
CA ARG A 23 10.53 -20.31 -14.46
C ARG A 23 11.92 -19.75 -14.82
N PRO A 24 12.12 -18.42 -14.78
CA PRO A 24 13.43 -17.85 -15.10
C PRO A 24 14.43 -18.11 -13.96
N SER A 25 15.72 -18.03 -14.28
CA SER A 25 16.83 -18.17 -13.32
C SER A 25 17.10 -16.91 -12.50
N PHE A 26 16.48 -15.78 -12.84
CA PHE A 26 16.55 -14.52 -12.10
C PHE A 26 15.30 -14.32 -11.23
N ASN A 27 15.34 -13.32 -10.36
CA ASN A 27 14.24 -12.98 -9.46
C ASN A 27 12.96 -12.59 -10.22
N HIS A 28 11.84 -13.21 -9.87
CA HIS A 28 10.57 -13.05 -10.59
C HIS A 28 9.38 -13.17 -9.64
N ILE A 29 8.23 -12.64 -10.10
CA ILE A 29 6.93 -12.88 -9.47
C ILE A 29 6.39 -14.22 -9.95
N TYR A 30 5.82 -15.00 -9.04
CA TYR A 30 5.24 -16.31 -9.34
C TYR A 30 3.83 -16.42 -8.76
N TYR A 31 2.81 -16.37 -9.63
CA TYR A 31 1.42 -16.53 -9.21
C TYR A 31 1.07 -18.02 -9.00
N VAL A 32 0.55 -18.34 -7.82
CA VAL A 32 0.19 -19.70 -7.41
C VAL A 32 -1.29 -19.75 -7.08
N LYS A 33 -2.04 -20.66 -7.72
CA LYS A 33 -3.43 -20.95 -7.33
C LYS A 33 -3.45 -22.02 -6.25
N ILE A 34 -4.20 -21.79 -5.17
CA ILE A 34 -4.35 -22.72 -4.05
C ILE A 34 -5.79 -22.76 -3.56
N ALA A 35 -6.15 -23.79 -2.79
CA ALA A 35 -7.41 -23.85 -2.06
C ALA A 35 -7.18 -23.27 -0.66
N SER A 36 -7.68 -22.07 -0.36
CA SER A 36 -7.58 -21.48 0.98
C SER A 36 -8.91 -20.83 1.37
N SER A 37 -9.47 -21.24 2.49
CA SER A 37 -10.63 -20.58 3.10
C SER A 37 -10.24 -19.42 4.00
N SER A 38 -8.95 -19.31 4.36
CA SER A 38 -8.45 -18.29 5.29
C SER A 38 -8.12 -16.96 4.62
N PHE A 39 -7.82 -16.98 3.31
CA PHE A 39 -7.49 -15.77 2.56
C PHE A 39 -7.84 -15.93 1.08
N CYS A 40 -8.07 -14.79 0.42
CA CYS A 40 -8.22 -14.75 -1.04
C CYS A 40 -6.93 -14.44 -1.78
N GLY A 41 -6.05 -13.65 -1.17
CA GLY A 41 -4.72 -13.31 -1.66
C GLY A 41 -3.72 -13.31 -0.51
N LEU A 42 -2.48 -13.69 -0.80
CA LEU A 42 -1.35 -13.58 0.13
C LEU A 42 -0.04 -13.38 -0.65
N SER A 43 0.76 -12.42 -0.21
CA SER A 43 2.06 -12.12 -0.81
C SER A 43 3.01 -11.49 0.22
N TYR A 44 4.29 -11.50 -0.11
CA TYR A 44 5.32 -10.79 0.66
C TYR A 44 5.38 -9.31 0.26
N ILE A 45 5.78 -8.47 1.21
CA ILE A 45 6.05 -7.05 0.95
C ILE A 45 7.46 -6.91 0.36
N GLY A 46 7.55 -6.39 -0.87
CA GLY A 46 8.82 -6.15 -1.56
C GLY A 46 9.46 -7.42 -2.15
N ARG A 47 10.69 -7.28 -2.66
CA ARG A 47 11.39 -8.35 -3.39
C ARG A 47 11.88 -9.46 -2.46
N VAL A 48 11.54 -10.70 -2.79
CA VAL A 48 12.02 -11.92 -2.14
C VAL A 48 12.76 -12.79 -3.14
N SER A 49 13.95 -13.26 -2.76
CA SER A 49 14.79 -14.13 -3.58
C SER A 49 14.56 -15.60 -3.23
N PRO A 50 14.53 -16.53 -4.22
CA PRO A 50 14.72 -16.31 -5.67
C PRO A 50 13.42 -16.00 -6.43
N ALA A 51 12.27 -16.04 -5.76
CA ALA A 51 10.98 -15.71 -6.36
C ALA A 51 10.04 -15.11 -5.31
N ASN A 52 9.19 -14.19 -5.76
CA ASN A 52 8.07 -13.64 -5.00
C ASN A 52 6.81 -14.47 -5.30
N PRO A 53 6.40 -15.41 -4.43
CA PRO A 53 5.13 -16.09 -4.61
C PRO A 53 3.97 -15.14 -4.31
N ILE A 54 2.96 -15.14 -5.18
CA ILE A 54 1.65 -14.52 -4.94
C ILE A 54 0.62 -15.64 -4.94
N TYR A 55 0.07 -15.93 -3.77
CA TYR A 55 -0.94 -16.97 -3.60
C TYR A 55 -2.32 -16.39 -3.84
N LEU A 56 -3.12 -17.05 -4.67
CA LEU A 56 -4.48 -16.69 -5.00
C LEU A 56 -5.39 -17.87 -4.69
N SER A 57 -6.36 -17.67 -3.80
CA SER A 57 -7.32 -18.73 -3.49
C SER A 57 -8.38 -18.83 -4.58
N PHE A 58 -8.58 -20.04 -5.11
CA PHE A 58 -9.69 -20.29 -6.03
C PHE A 58 -11.04 -20.51 -5.31
N LEU A 59 -11.06 -20.48 -3.97
CA LEU A 59 -12.31 -20.50 -3.18
C LEU A 59 -12.95 -19.12 -3.04
N CYS A 60 -12.25 -18.06 -3.43
CA CYS A 60 -12.78 -16.69 -3.43
C CYS A 60 -13.29 -16.30 -4.81
N PRO A 61 -14.18 -15.29 -4.89
CA PRO A 61 -14.56 -14.73 -6.17
C PRO A 61 -13.34 -14.16 -6.89
N ASP A 62 -13.33 -14.39 -8.19
CA ASP A 62 -12.19 -14.16 -9.07
C ASP A 62 -12.11 -12.65 -9.40
N PHE A 63 -11.59 -11.85 -8.46
CA PHE A 63 -11.54 -10.39 -8.54
C PHE A 63 -10.16 -9.90 -8.99
N PRO A 64 -10.04 -9.19 -10.13
CA PRO A 64 -8.79 -8.57 -10.57
C PRO A 64 -8.14 -7.67 -9.51
N GLY A 65 -8.94 -6.98 -8.69
CA GLY A 65 -8.39 -6.12 -7.64
C GLY A 65 -7.68 -6.84 -6.50
N ILE A 66 -7.98 -8.13 -6.25
CA ILE A 66 -7.17 -8.92 -5.30
C ILE A 66 -5.78 -9.14 -5.89
N ILE A 67 -5.70 -9.48 -7.18
CA ILE A 67 -4.41 -9.65 -7.86
C ILE A 67 -3.62 -8.35 -7.87
N ILE A 68 -4.27 -7.20 -8.11
CA ILE A 68 -3.64 -5.89 -8.03
C ILE A 68 -3.10 -5.66 -6.60
N HIS A 69 -3.91 -5.88 -5.56
CA HIS A 69 -3.51 -5.72 -4.15
C HIS A 69 -2.27 -6.55 -3.81
N GLU A 70 -2.26 -7.84 -4.12
CA GLU A 70 -1.10 -8.71 -3.84
C GLU A 70 0.13 -8.36 -4.69
N THR A 71 -0.09 -7.84 -5.90
CA THR A 71 1.00 -7.35 -6.73
C THR A 71 1.62 -6.07 -6.13
N LEU A 72 0.81 -5.17 -5.56
CA LEU A 72 1.29 -3.97 -4.87
C LEU A 72 2.11 -4.30 -3.61
N HIS A 73 1.70 -5.30 -2.83
CA HIS A 73 2.54 -5.84 -1.74
C HIS A 73 3.90 -6.27 -2.28
N THR A 74 3.92 -7.08 -3.35
CA THR A 74 5.17 -7.53 -3.96
C THR A 74 6.04 -6.37 -4.47
N LEU A 75 5.43 -5.24 -4.86
CA LEU A 75 6.08 -3.97 -5.21
C LEU A 75 6.43 -3.10 -3.99
N GLY A 76 6.34 -3.63 -2.77
CA GLY A 76 6.78 -2.96 -1.54
C GLY A 76 5.75 -2.03 -0.90
N VAL A 77 4.48 -2.07 -1.33
CA VAL A 77 3.43 -1.22 -0.76
C VAL A 77 2.72 -1.96 0.36
N ILE A 78 2.65 -1.36 1.56
CA ILE A 78 1.92 -1.92 2.69
C ILE A 78 0.46 -1.50 2.72
N HIS A 79 -0.33 -2.08 3.63
CA HIS A 79 -1.70 -1.64 3.84
C HIS A 79 -1.78 -0.18 4.29
N GLN A 80 -2.76 0.53 3.73
CA GLN A 80 -2.96 1.96 3.96
C GLN A 80 -3.28 2.29 5.44
N HIS A 81 -3.97 1.38 6.14
CA HIS A 81 -4.30 1.53 7.56
C HIS A 81 -3.11 1.25 8.50
N LEU A 82 -1.92 0.95 7.98
CA LEU A 82 -0.71 0.76 8.79
C LEU A 82 0.21 1.98 8.74
N ARG A 83 -0.16 3.03 7.99
CA ARG A 83 0.66 4.24 7.90
C ARG A 83 0.86 4.90 9.27
N THR A 84 2.00 5.56 9.40
CA THR A 84 2.42 6.29 10.60
C THR A 84 1.57 7.51 10.92
N ASP A 85 0.84 8.04 9.93
CA ASP A 85 -0.08 9.18 10.05
C ASP A 85 -1.56 8.75 10.11
N ARG A 86 -1.86 7.44 10.14
CA ARG A 86 -3.25 6.95 9.97
C ARG A 86 -4.24 7.50 11.00
N ASP A 87 -3.78 7.77 12.23
CA ASP A 87 -4.66 8.14 13.34
C ASP A 87 -5.19 9.58 13.16
N GLU A 88 -4.65 10.34 12.19
CA GLU A 88 -5.20 11.61 11.71
C GLU A 88 -6.40 11.41 10.76
N PHE A 89 -6.62 10.19 10.25
CA PHE A 89 -7.60 9.88 9.21
C PHE A 89 -8.63 8.83 9.62
N ILE A 90 -8.25 7.87 10.47
CA ILE A 90 -9.13 6.80 10.94
C ILE A 90 -9.02 6.65 12.45
N ARG A 91 -10.11 6.22 13.08
CA ARG A 91 -10.15 5.76 14.45
C ARG A 91 -10.26 4.24 14.49
N MET A 92 -9.43 3.61 15.32
CA MET A 92 -9.47 2.18 15.59
C MET A 92 -10.42 1.89 16.76
N GLU A 93 -11.44 1.05 16.53
CA GLU A 93 -12.38 0.61 17.56
C GLU A 93 -11.88 -0.69 18.21
N TRP A 94 -10.82 -0.59 19.02
CA TRP A 94 -10.14 -1.75 19.61
C TRP A 94 -11.06 -2.67 20.42
N SER A 95 -12.09 -2.11 21.08
CA SER A 95 -13.07 -2.88 21.86
C SER A 95 -13.93 -3.83 21.01
N ASN A 96 -14.03 -3.57 19.71
CA ASN A 96 -14.75 -4.43 18.76
C ASN A 96 -13.80 -5.27 17.90
N MET A 97 -12.49 -5.18 18.11
CA MET A 97 -11.50 -5.92 17.33
C MET A 97 -11.08 -7.18 18.09
N ASN A 98 -11.00 -8.32 17.38
CA ASN A 98 -10.52 -9.56 17.98
C ASN A 98 -9.03 -9.39 18.39
N PRO A 99 -8.68 -9.57 19.68
CA PRO A 99 -7.32 -9.37 20.19
C PRO A 99 -6.25 -10.19 19.49
N GLN A 100 -6.60 -11.35 18.91
CA GLN A 100 -5.65 -12.19 18.16
C GLN A 100 -5.10 -11.53 16.90
N TYR A 101 -5.73 -10.44 16.43
CA TYR A 101 -5.33 -9.73 15.22
C TYR A 101 -4.74 -8.35 15.47
N TYR A 102 -4.52 -7.92 16.73
CA TYR A 102 -4.03 -6.57 17.02
C TYR A 102 -2.72 -6.23 16.29
N ASP A 103 -1.82 -7.19 16.13
CA ASP A 103 -0.55 -6.99 15.41
C ASP A 103 -0.77 -6.64 13.92
N HIS A 104 -1.86 -7.11 13.31
CA HIS A 104 -2.23 -6.76 11.93
C HIS A 104 -2.74 -5.33 11.77
N PHE A 105 -2.87 -4.60 12.89
CA PHE A 105 -3.25 -3.20 12.96
C PHE A 105 -2.21 -2.38 13.72
N ALA A 106 -1.02 -2.91 14.00
CA ALA A 106 0.08 -2.09 14.53
C ALA A 106 0.52 -1.08 13.47
N ILE A 107 0.88 0.15 13.89
CA ILE A 107 1.48 1.12 12.96
C ILE A 107 2.80 0.56 12.45
N ALA A 108 3.03 0.66 11.15
CA ALA A 108 4.25 0.18 10.52
C ALA A 108 5.47 1.01 10.94
N ASP A 109 6.63 0.37 10.99
CA ASP A 109 7.88 1.02 11.39
C ASP A 109 8.27 2.12 10.39
N ALA A 110 8.34 3.35 10.89
CA ALA A 110 8.75 4.54 10.14
C ALA A 110 10.21 4.46 9.62
N SER A 111 11.03 3.56 10.16
CA SER A 111 12.39 3.29 9.68
C SER A 111 12.40 2.42 8.41
N MET A 112 11.31 1.71 8.13
CA MET A 112 11.17 0.82 6.98
C MET A 112 10.24 1.38 5.90
N PHE A 113 9.23 2.16 6.30
CA PHE A 113 8.19 2.64 5.41
C PHE A 113 8.11 4.15 5.37
N SER A 114 8.03 4.69 4.15
CA SER A 114 7.82 6.11 3.89
C SER A 114 6.54 6.33 3.12
N THR A 115 5.86 7.43 3.41
CA THR A 115 4.69 7.89 2.63
C THR A 115 5.12 8.56 1.32
N TYR A 116 6.40 8.92 1.20
CA TYR A 116 6.97 9.71 0.11
C TYR A 116 6.21 11.02 -0.17
N GLY A 117 5.53 11.57 0.85
CA GLY A 117 4.69 12.76 0.73
C GLY A 117 3.32 12.50 0.10
N VAL A 118 3.00 11.27 -0.30
CA VAL A 118 1.68 10.91 -0.84
C VAL A 118 0.62 10.98 0.29
N PRO A 119 -0.46 11.77 0.12
CA PRO A 119 -1.51 11.91 1.12
C PRO A 119 -2.20 10.58 1.45
N TYR A 120 -2.86 10.52 2.61
CA TYR A 120 -3.67 9.36 2.98
C TYR A 120 -4.86 9.17 2.02
N ASP A 121 -5.12 7.94 1.60
CA ASP A 121 -6.16 7.62 0.62
C ASP A 121 -7.13 6.53 1.08
N TYR A 122 -8.37 6.93 1.39
CA TYR A 122 -9.47 6.01 1.70
C TYR A 122 -9.87 5.13 0.51
N TYR A 123 -9.56 5.53 -0.72
CA TYR A 123 -9.86 4.77 -1.94
C TYR A 123 -8.77 3.77 -2.31
N SER A 124 -7.64 3.77 -1.61
CA SER A 124 -6.51 2.89 -1.91
C SER A 124 -6.96 1.44 -1.94
N ILE A 125 -6.52 0.72 -2.96
CA ILE A 125 -6.74 -0.74 -3.04
C ILE A 125 -6.05 -1.47 -1.88
N MET A 126 -5.09 -0.82 -1.23
CA MET A 126 -4.35 -1.31 -0.06
C MET A 126 -5.05 -1.02 1.27
N HIS A 127 -6.17 -0.31 1.28
CA HIS A 127 -6.94 -0.09 2.49
C HIS A 127 -7.77 -1.33 2.86
N TYR A 128 -7.83 -1.65 4.16
CA TYR A 128 -8.75 -2.65 4.70
C TYR A 128 -10.20 -2.17 4.70
N ASN A 129 -11.15 -3.10 4.68
CA ASN A 129 -12.56 -2.76 4.87
C ASN A 129 -12.82 -2.36 6.34
N ALA A 130 -13.92 -1.64 6.57
CA ALA A 130 -14.28 -1.08 7.87
C ALA A 130 -14.48 -2.13 8.99
N TYR A 131 -14.72 -3.39 8.63
CA TYR A 131 -15.15 -4.46 9.55
C TYR A 131 -14.07 -5.54 9.72
N ALA A 132 -12.85 -5.30 9.23
CA ALA A 132 -11.75 -6.25 9.34
C ALA A 132 -11.49 -6.59 10.82
N ALA A 133 -11.39 -7.89 11.12
CA ALA A 133 -11.18 -8.42 12.48
C ALA A 133 -12.29 -8.06 13.51
N ALA A 134 -13.50 -7.69 13.09
CA ALA A 134 -14.58 -7.36 13.99
C ALA A 134 -15.09 -8.59 14.79
N ILE A 135 -15.31 -8.41 16.10
CA ILE A 135 -16.03 -9.35 16.96
C ILE A 135 -17.53 -9.27 16.68
N ASN A 136 -18.08 -8.04 16.67
CA ASN A 136 -19.43 -7.80 16.19
C ASN A 136 -19.37 -7.30 14.74
N PRO A 137 -19.75 -8.12 13.73
CA PRO A 137 -19.64 -7.76 12.32
C PRO A 137 -20.61 -6.65 11.89
N SER A 138 -21.58 -6.27 12.74
CA SER A 138 -22.47 -5.13 12.48
C SER A 138 -21.86 -3.78 12.87
N LYS A 139 -20.70 -3.78 13.55
CA LYS A 139 -20.00 -2.57 13.99
C LYS A 139 -18.61 -2.51 13.32
N PRO A 140 -18.17 -1.34 12.83
CA PRO A 140 -16.85 -1.21 12.25
C PRO A 140 -15.74 -1.35 13.32
N THR A 141 -14.56 -1.74 12.89
CA THR A 141 -13.28 -1.67 13.61
C THR A 141 -12.40 -0.51 13.15
N LEU A 142 -12.63 0.00 11.93
CA LEU A 142 -11.98 1.20 11.38
C LEU A 142 -13.05 2.23 11.00
N THR A 143 -13.00 3.41 11.62
CA THR A 143 -13.94 4.50 11.38
C THR A 143 -13.23 5.72 10.79
N PRO A 144 -13.51 6.15 9.55
CA PRO A 144 -12.99 7.39 9.00
C PRO A 144 -13.40 8.61 9.83
N LEU A 145 -12.45 9.51 10.11
CA LEU A 145 -12.67 10.71 10.93
C LEU A 145 -13.36 11.86 10.18
N THR A 146 -13.30 11.85 8.85
CA THR A 146 -13.96 12.85 8.00
C THR A 146 -14.87 12.17 7.00
N GLN A 147 -15.96 12.85 6.58
CA GLN A 147 -16.93 12.33 5.62
C GLN A 147 -17.32 10.85 5.88
N THR A 148 -17.51 10.48 7.16
CA THR A 148 -17.55 9.08 7.62
C THR A 148 -18.53 8.22 6.83
N ALA A 149 -19.75 8.71 6.59
CA ALA A 149 -20.77 7.99 5.83
C ALA A 149 -20.32 7.66 4.39
N ARG A 150 -19.56 8.54 3.75
CA ARG A 150 -18.99 8.33 2.42
C ARG A 150 -17.83 7.34 2.48
N PHE A 151 -16.87 7.55 3.38
CA PHE A 151 -15.65 6.75 3.36
C PHE A 151 -15.82 5.34 3.92
N LEU A 152 -16.80 5.09 4.81
CA LEU A 152 -17.18 3.74 5.21
C LEU A 152 -17.61 2.85 4.03
N GLN A 153 -18.14 3.45 2.96
CA GLN A 153 -18.60 2.72 1.77
C GLN A 153 -17.49 2.41 0.76
N VAL A 154 -16.30 2.99 0.91
CA VAL A 154 -15.23 2.91 -0.10
C VAL A 154 -13.95 2.25 0.43
N ILE A 155 -13.67 2.36 1.73
CA ILE A 155 -12.53 1.65 2.32
C ILE A 155 -12.70 0.14 2.16
N GLY A 156 -11.63 -0.53 1.72
CA GLY A 156 -11.68 -1.95 1.41
C GLY A 156 -12.10 -2.29 -0.02
N GLN A 157 -12.26 -1.30 -0.92
CA GLN A 157 -12.54 -1.57 -2.32
C GLN A 157 -11.46 -2.49 -2.95
N ARG A 158 -11.89 -3.40 -3.82
CA ARG A 158 -11.03 -4.32 -4.60
C ARG A 158 -11.38 -4.27 -6.08
N LYS A 159 -11.65 -3.06 -6.60
CA LYS A 159 -12.06 -2.83 -7.99
C LYS A 159 -10.89 -2.40 -8.87
N LYS A 160 -10.14 -1.39 -8.44
CA LYS A 160 -9.11 -0.71 -9.25
C LYS A 160 -8.10 0.04 -8.39
N LEU A 161 -6.97 0.42 -8.98
CA LEU A 161 -6.04 1.38 -8.40
C LEU A 161 -6.72 2.75 -8.23
N SER A 162 -6.50 3.36 -7.07
CA SER A 162 -6.78 4.77 -6.83
C SER A 162 -5.72 5.67 -7.50
N ASP A 163 -6.00 6.96 -7.60
CA ASP A 163 -5.02 7.93 -8.11
C ASP A 163 -3.78 8.01 -7.21
N ARG A 164 -3.92 7.80 -5.89
CA ARG A 164 -2.80 7.83 -4.95
C ARG A 164 -1.99 6.54 -4.94
N ASP A 165 -2.60 5.39 -5.23
CA ASP A 165 -1.85 4.14 -5.49
C ASP A 165 -0.93 4.34 -6.72
N VAL A 166 -1.45 4.95 -7.78
CA VAL A 166 -0.69 5.26 -9.00
C VAL A 166 0.44 6.25 -8.74
N GLU A 167 0.14 7.34 -8.02
CA GLU A 167 1.15 8.33 -7.62
C GLU A 167 2.27 7.69 -6.80
N LEU A 168 1.94 6.83 -5.83
CA LEU A 168 2.92 6.13 -5.01
C LEU A 168 3.80 5.19 -5.85
N LEU A 169 3.21 4.40 -6.76
CA LEU A 169 3.99 3.52 -7.64
C LEU A 169 4.90 4.30 -8.58
N ASN A 170 4.42 5.40 -9.17
CA ASN A 170 5.23 6.25 -10.03
C ASN A 170 6.34 6.95 -9.24
N THR A 171 6.06 7.34 -7.99
CA THR A 171 7.05 7.84 -7.06
C THR A 171 8.11 6.77 -6.79
N LEU A 172 7.73 5.54 -6.49
CA LEU A 172 8.70 4.47 -6.20
C LEU A 172 9.58 4.10 -7.40
N TYR A 173 9.00 4.01 -8.61
CA TYR A 173 9.64 3.31 -9.73
C TYR A 173 9.87 4.15 -10.99
N CYS A 174 9.17 5.28 -11.16
CA CYS A 174 9.10 5.98 -12.45
C CYS A 174 9.75 7.37 -12.45
N GLY A 175 10.20 7.85 -11.29
CA GLY A 175 11.01 9.06 -11.19
C GLY A 175 12.43 8.85 -11.69
N SER A 176 13.08 9.93 -12.15
CA SER A 176 14.51 9.88 -12.47
C SER A 176 15.34 9.69 -11.19
N ASN A 177 16.42 8.90 -11.28
CA ASN A 177 17.37 8.70 -10.18
C ASN A 177 18.00 10.00 -9.65
N ALA A 178 17.77 11.15 -10.31
CA ALA A 178 18.24 12.45 -9.85
C ALA A 178 17.41 13.03 -8.68
N CYS A 179 16.15 12.60 -8.50
CA CYS A 179 15.31 13.07 -7.39
C CYS A 179 14.80 11.95 -6.49
N VAL A 180 15.63 11.63 -5.50
CA VAL A 180 15.34 10.62 -4.47
C VAL A 180 15.45 11.24 -3.08
N ASP A 181 14.67 10.71 -2.14
CA ASP A 181 14.90 10.96 -0.73
C ASP A 181 16.05 10.07 -0.25
N LYS A 182 16.98 10.66 0.48
CA LYS A 182 18.14 9.98 1.08
C LYS A 182 17.83 9.45 2.49
N ASN A 183 16.64 9.72 3.01
CA ASN A 183 16.23 9.32 4.35
C ASN A 183 14.77 8.86 4.36
N VAL A 184 14.51 7.74 5.02
CA VAL A 184 13.17 7.13 5.08
C VAL A 184 12.13 8.03 5.77
N TYR A 185 12.54 8.88 6.72
CA TYR A 185 11.66 9.79 7.44
C TYR A 185 11.20 11.01 6.61
N CYS A 186 11.73 11.19 5.40
CA CYS A 186 11.40 12.34 4.55
C CYS A 186 9.90 12.50 4.30
N GLY A 187 9.17 11.41 4.06
CA GLY A 187 7.71 11.45 3.88
C GLY A 187 6.98 11.95 5.13
N VAL A 188 7.38 11.48 6.32
CA VAL A 188 6.79 11.89 7.60
C VAL A 188 7.07 13.37 7.87
N TRP A 189 8.30 13.83 7.64
CA TRP A 189 8.66 15.23 7.84
C TRP A 189 7.94 16.17 6.85
N ALA A 190 7.71 15.72 5.62
CA ALA A 190 6.92 16.48 4.65
C ALA A 190 5.47 16.65 5.09
N LEU A 191 4.83 15.58 5.55
CA LEU A 191 3.47 15.63 6.08
C LEU A 191 3.35 16.53 7.32
N LYS A 192 4.38 16.52 8.18
CA LYS A 192 4.49 17.45 9.33
C LYS A 192 4.86 18.89 8.95
N LYS A 193 4.86 19.24 7.67
CA LYS A 193 5.17 20.58 7.13
C LYS A 193 6.56 21.09 7.54
N LEU A 194 7.52 20.19 7.76
CA LEU A 194 8.87 20.55 8.22
C LEU A 194 9.82 20.97 7.10
N CYS A 195 9.47 20.70 5.84
CA CYS A 195 10.29 20.98 4.65
C CYS A 195 10.79 22.43 4.55
N ASN A 196 10.03 23.40 5.12
CA ASN A 196 10.37 24.82 5.12
C ASN A 196 10.66 25.38 6.53
N SER A 197 10.92 24.52 7.51
CA SER A 197 11.23 24.96 8.88
C SER A 197 12.56 25.73 8.93
N ARG A 198 12.64 26.80 9.72
CA ARG A 198 13.85 27.64 9.84
C ARG A 198 15.07 26.88 10.36
N ASN A 199 14.86 25.86 11.20
CA ASN A 199 15.95 25.12 11.83
C ASN A 199 16.45 23.94 10.97
N ASN A 200 15.55 23.22 10.28
CA ASN A 200 15.89 21.98 9.58
C ASN A 200 15.69 22.04 8.04
N GLY A 201 15.18 23.15 7.51
CA GLY A 201 14.82 23.28 6.10
C GLY A 201 16.01 23.12 5.13
N GLY A 202 17.22 23.50 5.54
CA GLY A 202 18.43 23.31 4.73
C GLY A 202 18.76 21.82 4.53
N TRP A 203 18.79 21.06 5.62
CA TRP A 203 19.06 19.61 5.57
C TRP A 203 17.97 18.86 4.79
N LEU A 204 16.69 19.22 5.01
CA LEU A 204 15.55 18.61 4.30
C LEU A 204 15.57 18.92 2.80
N LYS A 205 16.06 20.10 2.38
CA LYS A 205 16.25 20.43 0.96
C LYS A 205 17.26 19.54 0.26
N GLU A 206 18.27 19.05 0.98
CA GLU A 206 19.31 18.20 0.40
C GLU A 206 18.96 16.71 0.44
N ASN A 207 18.26 16.29 1.50
CA ASN A 207 18.03 14.87 1.80
C ASN A 207 16.60 14.41 1.55
N CYS A 208 15.63 15.32 1.49
CA CYS A 208 14.21 15.01 1.32
C CYS A 208 13.60 15.68 0.08
N LYS A 209 14.37 15.72 -1.00
CA LYS A 209 14.02 16.44 -2.22
C LYS A 209 12.70 15.99 -2.82
N LYS A 210 12.39 14.69 -2.76
CA LYS A 210 11.21 14.12 -3.38
C LYS A 210 9.98 14.36 -2.51
N SER A 211 10.01 13.92 -1.25
CA SER A 211 8.90 14.12 -0.32
C SER A 211 8.55 15.60 -0.11
N CYS A 212 9.54 16.50 -0.15
CA CYS A 212 9.32 17.93 0.03
C CYS A 212 9.01 18.69 -1.28
N GLY A 213 8.95 18.02 -2.44
CA GLY A 213 8.65 18.68 -3.72
C GLY A 213 9.76 19.63 -4.22
N PHE A 214 11.01 19.35 -3.88
CA PHE A 214 12.18 20.12 -4.33
C PHE A 214 12.85 19.54 -5.59
N CYS A 215 12.26 18.51 -6.21
CA CYS A 215 12.65 18.07 -7.55
C CYS A 215 12.41 19.20 -8.56
N LYS A 216 13.48 19.73 -9.17
CA LYS A 216 13.42 20.69 -10.28
C LYS A 216 13.66 19.96 -11.59
#